data_AF-A0A9X2XZQ4-F1
#
_entry.id   AF-A0A9X2XZQ4-F1
#
_cell.length_a   1.000
_cell.length_b   1.000
_cell.length_c   1.000
_cell.angle_alpha   90.00
_cell.angle_beta   90.00
_cell.angle_gamma   90.00
#
_symmetry.space_group_name_H-M   'P 1'
#
loop_
_entity.id
_entity.type
_entity.pdbx_description
1 polymer ?
#
loop_
_entity_poly.entity_id
_entity_poly.type
_entity_poly.pdbx_seq_one_letter_code
_entity_poly.pdbx_strand_id
1 'polypeptide(L)'
;MQKIFLLLITASLLLASCDRYGKKVEINNNSEVFYKDEATESEAKRLGNFLLDRNFFDSQNEKSVQLSKDSGIYTVRFVVDKASYETDKENTLLGFRVWQMWISEDVFNMAKTKVVLVDDQFNDLADAGELTPELKAAVRAEQLNSITPDAGATTPDSSRMDNTRVE
;
A
#
# COMPACT_ATOMS: atom_id res chain seq x y z
N MET A 1 -22.99 -47.20 -41.68
CA MET A 1 -23.36 -46.52 -40.43
C MET A 1 -22.16 -45.70 -40.01
N GLN A 2 -22.16 -44.42 -40.36
CA GLN A 2 -21.05 -43.49 -40.22
C GLN A 2 -21.71 -42.13 -39.94
N LYS A 3 -21.07 -41.28 -39.12
CA LYS A 3 -21.49 -39.90 -38.79
C LYS A 3 -22.37 -39.71 -37.54
N ILE A 4 -22.04 -40.31 -36.39
CA ILE A 4 -22.37 -39.69 -35.10
C ILE A 4 -21.20 -39.99 -34.14
N PHE A 5 -20.08 -39.28 -34.28
CA PHE A 5 -19.04 -39.29 -33.22
C PHE A 5 -18.24 -37.97 -33.18
N LEU A 6 -18.80 -36.88 -33.69
CA LEU A 6 -18.11 -35.61 -33.89
C LEU A 6 -18.93 -34.41 -33.37
N LEU A 7 -19.70 -34.63 -32.28
CA LEU A 7 -20.56 -33.61 -31.66
C LEU A 7 -20.30 -33.42 -30.15
N LEU A 8 -19.23 -34.02 -29.59
CA LEU A 8 -18.91 -33.95 -28.16
C LEU A 8 -17.56 -33.26 -27.84
N ILE A 9 -16.98 -32.53 -28.79
CA ILE A 9 -15.71 -31.77 -28.59
C ILE A 9 -15.94 -30.25 -28.56
N THR A 10 -17.16 -29.75 -28.80
CA THR A 10 -17.44 -28.32 -28.93
C THR A 10 -17.86 -27.59 -27.64
N ALA A 11 -17.95 -28.27 -26.49
CA ALA A 11 -18.52 -27.68 -25.26
C ALA A 11 -17.50 -27.33 -24.16
N SER A 12 -16.19 -27.26 -24.48
CA SER A 12 -15.15 -26.91 -23.49
C SER A 12 -14.23 -25.79 -23.96
N LEU A 13 -14.75 -24.82 -24.71
CA LEU A 13 -14.19 -23.46 -24.64
C LEU A 13 -14.62 -22.88 -23.29
N LEU A 14 -13.90 -23.29 -22.25
CA LEU A 14 -13.80 -22.53 -21.01
C LEU A 14 -13.50 -21.09 -21.43
N LEU A 15 -14.45 -20.21 -21.15
CA LEU A 15 -14.25 -18.77 -21.16
C LEU A 15 -13.15 -18.52 -20.12
N ALA A 16 -11.89 -18.61 -20.54
CA ALA A 16 -10.80 -17.94 -19.86
C ALA A 16 -11.10 -16.45 -20.02
N SER A 17 -12.00 -15.94 -19.16
CA SER A 17 -12.01 -14.54 -18.83
C SER A 17 -10.62 -14.30 -18.28
N CYS A 18 -9.73 -13.78 -19.13
CA CYS A 18 -8.45 -13.27 -18.69
C CYS A 18 -8.80 -12.11 -17.75
N ASP A 19 -8.91 -12.44 -16.47
CA ASP A 19 -9.03 -11.45 -15.42
C ASP A 19 -7.67 -10.75 -15.32
N ARG A 20 -7.48 -9.77 -16.19
CA ARG A 20 -6.19 -9.11 -16.45
C ARG A 20 -5.60 -8.52 -15.17
N TYR A 21 -6.46 -8.11 -14.25
CA TYR A 21 -6.08 -7.49 -12.99
C TYR A 21 -6.20 -8.45 -11.80
N GLY A 22 -6.99 -9.51 -11.94
CA GLY A 22 -7.24 -10.49 -10.90
C GLY A 22 -8.56 -10.22 -10.17
N LYS A 23 -8.82 -11.05 -9.16
CA LYS A 23 -10.03 -10.95 -8.35
C LYS A 23 -10.04 -9.64 -7.58
N LYS A 24 -11.23 -9.11 -7.30
CA LYS A 24 -11.39 -7.82 -6.61
C LYS A 24 -11.86 -7.99 -5.16
N VAL A 25 -11.32 -7.14 -4.28
CA VAL A 25 -11.92 -6.80 -2.98
C VAL A 25 -12.23 -5.31 -2.97
N GLU A 26 -13.47 -4.97 -2.67
CA GLU A 26 -13.87 -3.59 -2.36
C GLU A 26 -13.52 -3.28 -0.90
N ILE A 27 -12.85 -2.14 -0.68
CA ILE A 27 -12.45 -1.66 0.65
C ILE A 27 -13.45 -0.62 1.15
N ASN A 28 -13.85 0.28 0.26
CA ASN A 28 -14.95 1.21 0.46
C ASN A 28 -15.61 1.50 -0.91
N ASN A 29 -16.55 2.46 -0.96
CA ASN A 29 -17.28 2.79 -2.19
C ASN A 29 -16.40 3.26 -3.37
N ASN A 30 -15.18 3.75 -3.10
CA ASN A 30 -14.28 4.38 -4.07
C ASN A 30 -12.87 3.78 -4.04
N SER A 31 -12.65 2.67 -3.34
CA SER A 31 -11.31 2.09 -3.19
C SER A 31 -11.37 0.58 -3.23
N GLU A 32 -10.50 0.00 -4.04
CA GLU A 32 -10.46 -1.43 -4.30
C GLU A 32 -9.04 -1.96 -4.39
N VAL A 33 -8.89 -3.24 -4.02
CA VAL A 33 -7.66 -4.00 -4.19
C VAL A 33 -7.94 -5.18 -5.11
N PHE A 34 -7.31 -5.17 -6.28
CA PHE A 34 -7.21 -6.35 -7.12
C PHE A 34 -6.14 -7.29 -6.57
N TYR A 35 -6.36 -8.60 -6.65
CA TYR A 35 -5.40 -9.59 -6.22
C TYR A 35 -5.34 -10.80 -7.17
N LYS A 36 -4.13 -11.30 -7.39
CA LYS A 36 -3.87 -12.41 -8.32
C LYS A 36 -2.70 -13.27 -7.89
N ASP A 37 -2.43 -14.30 -8.68
CA ASP A 37 -1.37 -15.29 -8.46
C ASP A 37 -1.57 -15.99 -7.10
N GLU A 38 -0.54 -16.08 -6.25
CA GLU A 38 -0.63 -16.73 -4.94
C GLU A 38 -1.24 -15.82 -3.85
N ALA A 39 -1.58 -14.57 -4.19
CA ALA A 39 -2.16 -13.65 -3.22
C ALA A 39 -3.60 -14.06 -2.87
N THR A 40 -3.94 -13.94 -1.59
CA THR A 40 -5.25 -14.31 -1.05
C THR A 40 -6.12 -13.07 -0.85
N GLU A 41 -7.44 -13.29 -0.83
CA GLU A 41 -8.41 -12.23 -0.50
C GLU A 41 -8.15 -11.61 0.88
N SER A 42 -7.70 -12.41 1.85
CA SER A 42 -7.38 -11.94 3.20
C SER A 42 -6.17 -11.00 3.20
N GLU A 43 -5.13 -11.33 2.43
CA GLU A 43 -3.97 -10.44 2.26
C GLU A 43 -4.36 -9.14 1.54
N ALA A 44 -5.23 -9.22 0.52
CA ALA A 44 -5.77 -8.05 -0.17
C ALA A 44 -6.58 -7.13 0.77
N LYS A 45 -7.45 -7.70 1.62
CA LYS A 45 -8.21 -6.96 2.64
C LYS A 45 -7.28 -6.29 3.66
N ARG A 46 -6.25 -7.00 4.13
CA ARG A 46 -5.27 -6.44 5.07
C ARG A 46 -4.50 -5.26 4.48
N LEU A 47 -4.07 -5.38 3.23
CA LEU A 47 -3.45 -4.27 2.51
C LEU A 47 -4.41 -3.09 2.36
N GLY A 48 -5.64 -3.34 1.90
CA GLY A 48 -6.61 -2.27 1.70
C GLY A 48 -6.99 -1.54 2.98
N ASN A 49 -7.19 -2.26 4.09
CA ASN A 49 -7.45 -1.65 5.40
C ASN A 49 -6.27 -0.79 5.87
N PHE A 50 -5.04 -1.28 5.70
CA PHE A 50 -3.84 -0.51 6.03
C PHE A 50 -3.77 0.80 5.22
N LEU A 51 -4.07 0.74 3.92
CA LEU A 51 -4.10 1.93 3.06
C LEU A 51 -5.21 2.91 3.43
N LEU A 52 -6.35 2.41 3.92
CA LEU A 52 -7.43 3.23 4.44
C LEU A 52 -7.03 3.91 5.75
N ASP A 53 -6.47 3.17 6.70
CA ASP A 53 -6.03 3.68 8.01
C ASP A 53 -4.94 4.77 7.88
N ARG A 54 -4.13 4.69 6.82
CA ARG A 54 -3.09 5.68 6.52
C ARG A 54 -3.54 6.79 5.56
N ASN A 55 -4.83 6.88 5.26
CA ASN A 55 -5.45 7.88 4.37
C ASN A 55 -4.92 7.88 2.92
N PHE A 56 -4.33 6.76 2.46
CA PHE A 56 -4.03 6.60 1.05
C PHE A 56 -5.32 6.37 0.26
N PHE A 57 -6.13 5.42 0.73
CA PHE A 57 -7.52 5.29 0.31
C PHE A 57 -8.38 6.29 1.08
N ASP A 58 -9.37 6.83 0.40
CA ASP A 58 -10.32 7.77 0.97
C ASP A 58 -11.72 7.48 0.38
N SER A 59 -12.74 8.20 0.86
CA SER A 59 -14.12 8.02 0.41
C SER A 59 -14.52 8.95 -0.72
N GLN A 60 -13.60 9.70 -1.33
CA GLN A 60 -13.89 10.74 -2.32
C GLN A 60 -13.28 10.44 -3.69
N ASN A 61 -12.09 9.85 -3.72
CA ASN A 61 -11.31 9.61 -4.91
C ASN A 61 -11.29 8.12 -5.25
N GLU A 62 -11.62 7.78 -6.48
CA GLU A 62 -11.45 6.42 -6.98
C GLU A 62 -9.97 6.04 -7.01
N LYS A 63 -9.62 4.96 -6.31
CA LYS A 63 -8.26 4.43 -6.26
C LYS A 63 -8.26 2.92 -6.32
N SER A 64 -7.40 2.38 -7.17
CA SER A 64 -7.18 0.95 -7.29
C SER A 64 -5.71 0.62 -7.01
N VAL A 65 -5.50 -0.47 -6.27
CA VAL A 65 -4.19 -1.07 -6.03
C VAL A 65 -4.24 -2.53 -6.45
N GLN A 66 -3.14 -3.09 -6.94
CA GLN A 66 -3.06 -4.52 -7.25
C GLN A 66 -2.01 -5.20 -6.38
N LEU A 67 -2.40 -6.32 -5.77
CA LEU A 67 -1.55 -7.22 -5.01
C LEU A 67 -1.29 -8.49 -5.82
N SER A 68 -0.04 -8.84 -6.02
CA SER A 68 0.35 -10.17 -6.49
C SER A 68 1.36 -10.79 -5.55
N LYS A 69 1.42 -12.12 -5.53
CA LYS A 69 2.39 -12.87 -4.77
C LYS A 69 2.91 -14.01 -5.62
N ASP A 70 4.22 -14.13 -5.69
CA ASP A 70 4.90 -15.23 -6.38
C ASP A 70 6.10 -15.65 -5.53
N SER A 71 6.22 -16.95 -5.27
CA SER A 71 7.35 -17.52 -4.53
C SER A 71 7.57 -16.84 -3.16
N GLY A 72 6.50 -16.42 -2.50
CA GLY A 72 6.54 -15.71 -1.22
C GLY A 72 6.95 -14.23 -1.28
N ILE A 73 7.12 -13.65 -2.48
CA ILE A 73 7.43 -12.24 -2.67
C ILE A 73 6.15 -11.49 -3.03
N TYR A 74 5.80 -10.48 -2.25
CA TYR A 74 4.66 -9.61 -2.55
C TYR A 74 5.06 -8.51 -3.54
N THR A 75 4.20 -8.22 -4.50
CA THR A 75 4.30 -7.03 -5.35
C THR A 75 3.01 -6.23 -5.21
N VAL A 76 3.15 -4.97 -4.80
CA VAL A 76 2.05 -4.02 -4.69
C VAL A 76 2.18 -2.98 -5.80
N ARG A 77 1.18 -2.89 -6.67
CA ARG A 77 1.13 -1.92 -7.78
C ARG A 77 0.19 -0.79 -7.43
N PHE A 78 0.72 0.43 -7.42
CA PHE A 78 -0.04 1.65 -7.18
C PHE A 78 -0.27 2.40 -8.48
N VAL A 79 -1.54 2.65 -8.80
CA VAL A 79 -1.92 3.54 -9.89
C VAL A 79 -1.52 4.97 -9.52
N VAL A 80 -0.78 5.62 -10.41
CA VAL A 80 -0.39 7.03 -10.28
C VAL A 80 -0.74 7.79 -11.55
N ASP A 81 -1.00 9.09 -11.42
CA ASP A 81 -1.11 9.96 -12.59
C ASP A 81 0.27 10.12 -13.24
N LYS A 82 0.38 9.73 -14.51
CA LYS A 82 1.65 9.70 -15.22
C LYS A 82 2.27 11.09 -15.38
N ALA A 83 1.48 12.12 -15.66
CA ALA A 83 1.98 13.48 -15.85
C ALA A 83 2.56 14.06 -14.55
N SER A 84 1.87 13.83 -13.43
CA SER A 84 2.33 14.21 -12.09
C SER A 84 3.59 13.45 -11.70
N TYR A 85 3.62 12.13 -11.96
CA TYR A 85 4.80 11.30 -11.73
C TYR A 85 6.04 11.78 -12.50
N GLU A 86 5.88 12.13 -13.78
CA GLU A 86 7.00 12.59 -14.62
C GLU A 86 7.55 13.95 -14.16
N THR A 87 6.72 14.79 -13.53
CA THR A 87 7.11 16.11 -13.04
C THR A 87 7.99 16.04 -11.78
N ASP A 88 7.72 15.09 -10.88
CA ASP A 88 8.42 14.96 -9.60
C ASP A 88 8.81 13.51 -9.28
N LYS A 89 9.44 12.87 -10.26
CA LYS A 89 9.74 11.44 -10.27
C LYS A 89 10.51 10.99 -9.02
N GLU A 90 11.59 11.66 -8.67
CA GLU A 90 12.48 11.20 -7.60
C GLU A 90 11.83 11.32 -6.22
N ASN A 91 11.11 12.40 -5.93
CA ASN A 91 10.38 12.52 -4.65
C ASN A 91 9.21 11.55 -4.60
N THR A 92 8.51 11.33 -5.73
CA THR A 92 7.44 10.34 -5.81
C THR A 92 7.98 8.94 -5.50
N LEU A 93 9.10 8.53 -6.13
CA LEU A 93 9.74 7.25 -5.86
C LEU A 93 10.18 7.14 -4.39
N LEU A 94 10.76 8.20 -3.82
CA LEU A 94 11.16 8.21 -2.41
C LEU A 94 9.96 7.98 -1.48
N GLY A 95 8.83 8.65 -1.72
CA GLY A 95 7.60 8.42 -0.97
C GLY A 95 7.11 6.98 -1.06
N PHE A 96 7.13 6.38 -2.25
CA PHE A 96 6.72 4.98 -2.42
C PHE A 96 7.71 3.96 -1.86
N ARG A 97 9.00 4.29 -1.72
CA ARG A 97 9.97 3.48 -0.96
C ARG A 97 9.61 3.43 0.53
N VAL A 98 9.12 4.54 1.09
CA VAL A 98 8.60 4.58 2.48
C VAL A 98 7.35 3.71 2.62
N TRP A 99 6.41 3.79 1.66
CA TRP A 99 5.27 2.88 1.63
C TRP A 99 5.68 1.41 1.55
N GLN A 100 6.65 1.07 0.70
CA GLN A 100 7.16 -0.29 0.59
C GLN A 100 7.68 -0.82 1.93
N MET A 101 8.41 0.01 2.68
CA MET A 101 8.87 -0.33 4.03
C MET A 101 7.69 -0.61 4.97
N TRP A 102 6.73 0.32 5.09
CA TRP A 102 5.61 0.14 6.00
C TRP A 102 4.71 -1.04 5.62
N ILE A 103 4.47 -1.25 4.33
CA ILE A 103 3.67 -2.40 3.85
C ILE A 103 4.38 -3.72 4.18
N SER A 104 5.69 -3.81 3.94
CA SER A 104 6.45 -5.01 4.30
C SER A 104 6.34 -5.27 5.82
N GLU A 105 6.57 -4.26 6.64
CA GLU A 105 6.63 -4.39 8.10
C GLU A 105 5.23 -4.64 8.72
N ASP A 106 4.25 -3.80 8.41
CA ASP A 106 2.94 -3.79 9.08
C ASP A 106 1.91 -4.71 8.41
N VAL A 107 2.01 -4.90 7.09
CA VAL A 107 1.04 -5.71 6.33
C VAL A 107 1.60 -7.09 6.04
N PHE A 108 2.89 -7.28 5.78
CA PHE A 108 3.40 -8.60 5.39
C PHE A 108 4.40 -9.20 6.38
N ASN A 109 4.43 -8.73 7.63
CA ASN A 109 5.26 -9.28 8.70
C ASN A 109 6.75 -9.40 8.30
N MET A 110 7.27 -8.32 7.70
CA MET A 110 8.61 -8.22 7.12
C MET A 110 8.88 -9.12 5.90
N ALA A 111 7.86 -9.70 5.26
CA ALA A 111 8.07 -10.45 4.03
C ALA A 111 8.55 -9.52 2.90
N LYS A 112 9.34 -10.10 1.98
CA LYS A 112 9.90 -9.38 0.84
C LYS A 112 8.75 -8.78 0.02
N THR A 113 8.80 -7.46 -0.14
CA THR A 113 7.75 -6.68 -0.80
C THR A 113 8.37 -5.71 -1.78
N LYS A 114 7.83 -5.68 -2.99
CA LYS A 114 8.15 -4.72 -4.05
C LYS A 114 6.96 -3.79 -4.25
N VAL A 115 7.22 -2.51 -4.40
CA VAL A 115 6.25 -1.50 -4.83
C VAL A 115 6.56 -1.07 -6.26
N VAL A 116 5.54 -1.09 -7.11
CA VAL A 116 5.62 -0.66 -8.51
C VAL A 116 4.59 0.44 -8.74
N LEU A 117 5.02 1.50 -9.40
CA LEU A 117 4.12 2.54 -9.88
C LEU A 117 3.65 2.15 -11.28
N VAL A 118 2.35 2.25 -11.51
CA VAL A 118 1.69 1.87 -12.76
C VAL A 118 0.75 2.97 -13.24
N ASP A 119 0.38 2.93 -14.51
CA ASP A 119 -0.74 3.72 -15.03
C ASP A 119 -2.11 3.12 -14.63
N ASP A 120 -3.20 3.75 -15.06
CA ASP A 120 -4.58 3.33 -14.82
C ASP A 120 -4.96 1.99 -15.48
N GLN A 121 -4.09 1.49 -16.36
CA GLN A 121 -4.21 0.19 -17.02
C GLN A 121 -3.33 -0.89 -16.40
N PHE A 122 -2.66 -0.58 -15.28
CA PHE A 122 -1.67 -1.42 -14.61
C PHE A 122 -0.43 -1.73 -15.47
N ASN A 123 -0.06 -0.87 -16.42
CA ASN A 123 1.24 -0.96 -17.08
C ASN A 123 2.33 -0.35 -16.20
N ASP A 124 3.45 -1.05 -16.07
CA ASP A 124 4.58 -0.62 -15.24
C ASP A 124 5.17 0.71 -15.73
N LEU A 125 5.29 1.68 -14.81
CA LEU A 125 6.01 2.94 -15.01
C LEU A 125 7.41 2.86 -14.38
N ALA A 126 7.48 2.41 -13.12
CA ALA A 126 8.75 2.25 -12.40
C ALA A 126 8.63 1.33 -11.18
N ASP A 127 9.72 0.63 -10.87
CA ASP A 127 9.95 0.06 -9.54
C ASP A 127 10.32 1.18 -8.57
N ALA A 128 9.67 1.24 -7.41
CA ALA A 128 10.02 2.22 -6.37
C ALA A 128 11.46 2.01 -5.89
N GLY A 129 11.93 0.77 -5.84
CA GLY A 129 13.19 0.38 -5.22
C GLY A 129 13.10 0.29 -3.70
N GLU A 130 14.24 0.09 -3.05
CA GLU A 130 14.33 0.03 -1.58
C GLU A 130 14.96 1.32 -1.03
N LEU A 131 14.58 1.69 0.19
CA LEU A 131 15.34 2.70 0.94
C LEU A 131 16.75 2.18 1.21
N THR A 132 17.75 3.06 1.09
CA THR A 132 19.08 2.76 1.61
C THR A 132 19.00 2.55 3.13
N PRO A 133 19.92 1.79 3.75
CA PRO A 133 19.96 1.64 5.20
C PRO A 133 19.97 2.98 5.96
N GLU A 134 20.67 3.97 5.41
CA GLU A 134 20.77 5.33 5.95
C GLU A 134 19.42 6.05 5.93
N LEU A 135 18.73 6.06 4.78
CA LEU A 135 17.41 6.68 4.67
C LEU A 135 16.37 5.93 5.52
N LYS A 136 16.46 4.60 5.59
CA LYS A 136 15.60 3.78 6.43
C LYS A 136 15.75 4.15 7.91
N ALA A 137 16.98 4.39 8.37
CA ALA A 137 17.25 4.84 9.74
C ALA A 137 16.70 6.24 9.99
N ALA A 138 16.87 7.17 9.04
CA ALA A 138 16.37 8.54 9.16
C ALA A 138 14.84 8.61 9.25
N VAL A 139 14.12 7.90 8.37
CA VAL A 139 12.64 7.84 8.38
C VAL A 139 12.13 7.32 9.72
N ARG A 140 12.77 6.28 10.28
CA ARG A 140 12.37 5.73 11.58
C ARG A 140 12.64 6.68 12.74
N ALA A 141 13.77 7.40 12.71
CA ALA A 141 14.06 8.39 13.73
C ALA A 141 13.03 9.53 13.72
N GLU A 142 12.61 9.98 12.54
CA GLU A 142 11.55 10.98 12.39
C GLU A 142 10.19 10.48 12.90
N GLN A 143 9.83 9.23 12.57
CA GLN A 143 8.62 8.60 13.10
C GLN A 143 8.61 8.47 14.62
N LEU A 144 9.77 8.20 15.25
CA LEU A 144 9.86 8.14 16.72
C LEU A 144 9.65 9.53 17.35
N ASN A 145 10.20 10.57 16.73
CA ASN A 145 10.06 11.94 17.24
C ASN A 145 8.63 12.49 17.11
N SER A 146 7.83 11.99 16.16
CA SER A 146 6.40 12.37 16.04
C SER A 146 5.48 11.63 17.02
N ILE A 147 5.96 10.58 17.69
CA ILE A 147 5.22 9.80 18.70
C ILE A 147 5.48 10.32 20.12
N THR A 148 6.57 11.06 20.37
CA THR A 148 6.82 11.73 21.66
C THR A 148 6.27 13.16 21.64
N PRO A 149 5.08 13.44 22.20
CA PRO A 149 4.73 14.82 22.52
C PRO A 149 5.69 15.27 23.63
N ASP A 150 6.45 16.33 23.35
CA ASP A 150 7.06 17.23 24.33
C ASP A 150 7.28 16.63 25.73
N ALA A 151 8.30 15.79 25.89
CA ALA A 151 8.87 15.50 27.18
C ALA A 151 9.95 16.55 27.50
N GLY A 152 9.59 17.85 27.54
CA GLY A 152 10.63 18.86 27.73
C GLY A 152 10.27 20.35 27.75
N ALA A 153 9.07 20.76 28.15
CA ALA A 153 8.82 22.18 28.49
C ALA A 153 7.94 22.37 29.73
N THR A 154 8.31 21.77 30.87
CA THR A 154 7.93 22.37 32.17
C THR A 154 8.84 23.58 32.40
N THR A 155 8.43 24.74 31.90
CA THR A 155 8.82 26.00 32.53
C THR A 155 8.32 25.96 33.98
N PRO A 156 9.14 26.30 34.99
CA PRO A 156 8.63 26.50 36.33
C PRO A 156 7.65 27.66 36.29
N ASP A 157 6.37 27.37 36.52
CA ASP A 157 5.34 28.37 36.74
C ASP A 157 5.73 29.22 37.96
N SER A 158 6.21 30.44 37.71
CA SER A 158 6.55 31.41 38.76
C SER A 158 5.31 32.05 39.42
N SER A 159 4.10 31.56 39.14
CA SER A 159 2.86 32.09 39.71
C SER A 159 2.25 31.20 40.79
N ARG A 160 3.07 30.75 41.75
CA ARG A 160 2.54 30.29 43.05
C ARG A 160 2.95 31.25 44.16
N MET A 161 2.07 32.23 44.36
CA MET A 161 2.03 33.10 45.54
C MET A 161 2.13 32.25 46.82
N ASP A 162 3.20 32.43 47.58
CA ASP A 162 3.23 32.08 49.00
C ASP A 162 2.68 33.28 49.79
N ASN A 163 1.42 33.16 50.19
CA ASN A 163 0.82 33.99 51.21
C ASN A 163 0.55 33.10 52.43
N THR A 164 1.52 32.96 53.34
CA THR A 164 1.27 32.54 54.72
C THR A 164 2.28 33.21 55.68
N ARG A 165 1.85 34.37 56.22
CA ARG A 165 1.82 34.78 57.64
C ARG A 165 2.85 34.22 58.64
N VAL A 166 3.49 35.13 59.39
CA VAL A 166 3.93 35.17 60.83
C VAL A 166 5.33 35.79 60.91
N GLU A 167 5.68 36.81 61.72
CA GLU A 167 5.15 37.43 62.94
C GLU A 167 5.24 38.97 62.88
#